data_AF-A0AA39IY35-F1
#
_entry.id   AF-A0AA39IY35-F1
#
_cell.length_a   1.000
_cell.length_b   1.000
_cell.length_c   1.000
_cell.angle_alpha   90.00
_cell.angle_beta   90.00
_cell.angle_gamma   90.00
#
_symmetry.space_group_name_H-M   'P 1'
#
loop_
_entity.id
_entity.type
_entity.pdbx_description
1 polymer ?
#
loop_
_entity_poly.entity_id
_entity_poly.type
_entity_poly.pdbx_seq_one_letter_code
_entity_poly.pdbx_strand_id
1 'polypeptide(L)'
;MSYPSTGMDAHIKTIEPPQRSEHDQVGDEIEHLKLKPAEAEIARSKGYREKQYLYCDLAEILQDLKPGMRKAFGEDSEAYRHLLLEEKLVSYQLTGVMVLRLLWSSIFWLVILSPFLLWYLFW
;
A
#
# COMPACT_ATOMS: atom_id res chain seq x y z
N MET A 1 -42.20 44.32 41.13
CA MET A 1 -40.88 44.88 40.79
C MET A 1 -39.99 43.76 40.32
N SER A 2 -39.49 43.90 39.10
CA SER A 2 -38.78 42.90 38.30
C SER A 2 -37.31 42.81 38.69
N TYR A 3 -36.76 41.59 38.69
CA TYR A 3 -35.50 41.29 37.99
C TYR A 3 -35.65 39.91 37.36
N PRO A 4 -35.48 39.77 36.03
CA PRO A 4 -35.52 38.49 35.36
C PRO A 4 -34.17 37.77 35.53
N SER A 5 -34.22 36.48 35.88
CA SER A 5 -33.08 35.57 35.82
C SER A 5 -32.73 35.39 34.34
N THR A 6 -31.71 36.12 33.87
CA THR A 6 -31.14 35.99 32.54
C THR A 6 -30.84 34.53 32.27
N GLY A 7 -31.51 33.99 31.24
CA GLY A 7 -31.31 32.63 30.76
C GLY A 7 -29.83 32.37 30.54
N MET A 8 -29.33 31.34 31.21
CA MET A 8 -28.15 30.62 30.75
C MET A 8 -28.61 29.77 29.55
N ASP A 9 -28.96 30.44 28.46
CA ASP A 9 -28.96 29.80 27.15
C ASP A 9 -27.50 29.48 26.86
N ALA A 10 -27.16 28.24 27.18
CA ALA A 10 -25.95 27.62 26.69
C ALA A 10 -26.00 27.72 25.17
N HIS A 11 -25.33 28.74 24.64
CA HIS A 11 -24.78 28.72 23.30
C HIS A 11 -23.79 27.55 23.26
N ILE A 12 -24.32 26.34 23.11
CA ILE A 12 -23.62 25.29 22.38
C ILE A 12 -23.54 25.87 20.98
N LYS A 13 -22.46 26.65 20.76
CA LYS A 13 -21.93 26.89 19.44
C LYS A 13 -21.74 25.48 18.91
N THR A 14 -22.68 25.02 18.08
CA THR A 14 -22.52 23.80 17.31
C THR A 14 -21.19 24.00 16.61
N ILE A 15 -20.14 23.36 17.14
CA ILE A 15 -18.88 23.22 16.44
C ILE A 15 -19.29 22.30 15.32
N GLU A 16 -19.71 22.88 14.19
CA GLU A 16 -19.76 22.13 12.95
C GLU A 16 -18.42 21.40 12.89
N PRO A 17 -18.42 20.05 12.79
CA PRO A 17 -17.18 19.33 12.64
C PRO A 17 -16.43 20.01 11.49
N PRO A 18 -15.13 20.32 11.66
CA PRO A 18 -14.38 21.02 10.63
C PRO A 18 -14.69 20.32 9.32
N GLN A 19 -15.22 21.06 8.34
CA GLN A 19 -15.55 20.51 7.04
C GLN A 19 -14.25 19.98 6.45
N ARG A 20 -13.99 18.69 6.70
CA ARG A 20 -12.90 17.94 6.12
C ARG A 20 -13.08 18.11 4.63
N SER A 21 -12.05 18.60 3.97
CA SER A 21 -12.15 18.87 2.54
C SER A 21 -12.62 17.58 1.87
N GLU A 22 -13.48 17.67 0.85
CA GLU A 22 -13.90 16.49 0.07
C GLU A 22 -12.68 15.69 -0.43
N HIS A 23 -11.53 16.38 -0.55
CA HIS A 23 -10.25 15.79 -0.87
C HIS A 23 -9.68 14.84 0.21
N ASP A 24 -9.84 15.16 1.50
CA ASP A 24 -9.41 14.28 2.60
C ASP A 24 -10.30 13.05 2.72
N GLN A 25 -11.59 13.18 2.35
CA GLN A 25 -12.55 12.08 2.39
C GLN A 25 -12.29 11.03 1.33
N VAL A 26 -11.98 11.44 0.09
CA VAL A 26 -11.73 10.50 -1.02
C VAL A 26 -10.35 9.85 -0.90
N GLY A 27 -9.36 10.53 -0.31
CA GLY A 27 -8.07 9.93 0.04
C GLY A 27 -8.21 8.83 1.09
N ASP A 28 -8.93 9.12 2.19
CA ASP A 28 -9.23 8.16 3.24
C ASP A 28 -10.06 6.97 2.72
N GLU A 29 -11.02 7.20 1.82
CA GLU A 29 -11.89 6.14 1.28
C GLU A 29 -11.10 5.12 0.45
N ILE A 30 -10.16 5.58 -0.37
CA ILE A 30 -9.39 4.70 -1.24
C ILE A 30 -8.33 3.92 -0.44
N GLU A 31 -7.68 4.57 0.53
CA GLU A 31 -6.75 3.92 1.46
C GLU A 31 -7.47 2.82 2.28
N HIS A 32 -8.72 3.05 2.69
CA HIS A 32 -9.49 2.09 3.48
C HIS A 32 -10.13 0.97 2.69
N LEU A 33 -10.64 1.22 1.47
CA LEU A 33 -11.45 0.22 0.74
C LEU A 33 -10.61 -0.84 0.02
N LYS A 34 -9.35 -0.58 -0.34
CA LYS A 34 -8.56 -1.52 -1.17
C LYS A 34 -7.15 -1.82 -0.67
N LEU A 35 -6.45 -0.84 -0.09
CA LEU A 35 -5.03 -1.01 0.28
C LEU A 35 -4.85 -1.77 1.60
N LYS A 36 -5.48 -1.30 2.69
CA LYS A 36 -5.43 -1.97 4.00
C LYS A 36 -5.87 -3.45 4.00
N PRO A 37 -6.97 -3.85 3.33
CA PRO A 37 -7.34 -5.26 3.29
C PRO A 37 -6.32 -6.12 2.53
N ALA A 38 -5.77 -5.61 1.41
CA ALA A 38 -4.74 -6.32 0.65
C ALA A 38 -3.43 -6.48 1.43
N GLU A 39 -2.99 -5.45 2.15
CA GLU A 39 -1.80 -5.53 3.01
C GLU A 39 -1.97 -6.55 4.15
N ALA A 40 -3.15 -6.58 4.78
CA ALA A 40 -3.45 -7.53 5.84
C ALA A 40 -3.46 -8.98 5.31
N GLU A 41 -3.94 -9.19 4.08
CA GLU A 41 -3.94 -10.49 3.42
C GLU A 41 -2.52 -10.94 3.03
N ILE A 42 -1.70 -10.03 2.50
CA ILE A 42 -0.27 -10.27 2.24
C ILE A 42 0.46 -10.63 3.53
N ALA A 43 0.21 -9.93 4.63
CA ALA A 43 0.84 -10.20 5.92
C ALA A 43 0.48 -11.59 6.47
N ARG A 44 -0.77 -12.05 6.24
CA ARG A 44 -1.27 -13.36 6.70
C ARG A 44 -0.84 -14.51 5.81
N SER A 45 -0.60 -14.25 4.52
CA SER A 45 -0.16 -15.28 3.58
C SER A 45 1.19 -15.87 4.01
N LYS A 46 1.29 -17.21 3.94
CA LYS A 46 2.53 -17.95 4.27
C LYS A 46 3.23 -18.45 3.01
N GLY A 47 2.49 -18.58 1.91
CA GLY A 47 3.03 -19.04 0.63
C GLY A 47 3.76 -17.93 -0.11
N TYR A 48 5.00 -18.18 -0.51
CA TYR A 48 5.75 -17.26 -1.36
C TYR A 48 5.01 -16.93 -2.67
N ARG A 49 4.38 -17.94 -3.29
CA ARG A 49 3.65 -17.78 -4.57
C ARG A 49 2.36 -16.96 -4.40
N GLU A 50 1.70 -17.13 -3.27
CA GLU A 50 0.51 -16.39 -2.86
C GLU A 50 0.86 -14.92 -2.59
N LYS A 51 1.95 -14.66 -1.83
CA LYS A 51 2.51 -13.31 -1.65
C LYS A 51 2.80 -12.63 -2.98
N GLN A 52 3.48 -13.33 -3.89
CA GLN A 52 3.81 -12.79 -5.20
C GLN A 52 2.54 -12.40 -5.96
N TYR A 53 1.51 -13.24 -5.94
CA TYR A 53 0.23 -12.94 -6.60
C TYR A 53 -0.44 -11.71 -5.98
N LEU A 54 -0.55 -11.65 -4.66
CA LEU A 54 -1.17 -10.52 -3.96
C LEU A 54 -0.42 -9.20 -4.16
N TYR A 55 0.92 -9.23 -4.22
CA TYR A 55 1.71 -8.04 -4.55
C TYR A 55 1.50 -7.59 -6.02
N CYS A 56 1.33 -8.52 -6.96
CA CYS A 56 0.99 -8.18 -8.34
C CYS A 56 -0.40 -7.54 -8.44
N ASP A 57 -1.39 -8.13 -7.76
CA ASP A 57 -2.77 -7.62 -7.73
C ASP A 57 -2.83 -6.21 -7.12
N LEU A 58 -2.12 -6.00 -6.01
CA LEU A 58 -2.00 -4.68 -5.39
C LEU A 58 -1.32 -3.65 -6.29
N ALA A 59 -0.30 -4.05 -7.06
CA ALA A 59 0.37 -3.17 -8.00
C ALA A 59 -0.54 -2.78 -9.17
N GLU A 60 -1.40 -3.69 -9.64
CA GLU A 60 -2.39 -3.43 -10.70
C GLU A 60 -3.45 -2.44 -10.21
N ILE A 61 -3.98 -2.65 -9.00
CA ILE A 61 -4.93 -1.72 -8.36
C ILE A 61 -4.31 -0.32 -8.24
N LEU A 62 -3.05 -0.20 -7.81
CA LEU A 62 -2.35 1.08 -7.69
C LEU A 62 -2.14 1.75 -9.06
N GLN A 63 -1.82 0.98 -10.11
CA GLN A 63 -1.70 1.50 -11.47
C GLN A 63 -3.02 2.06 -12.01
N ASP A 64 -4.13 1.35 -11.78
CA ASP A 64 -5.46 1.79 -12.21
C ASP A 64 -5.93 3.04 -11.47
N LEU A 65 -5.54 3.18 -10.21
CA LEU A 65 -5.98 4.28 -9.38
C LEU A 65 -5.19 5.58 -9.62
N LYS A 66 -3.93 5.47 -10.02
CA LYS A 66 -3.02 6.58 -10.31
C LYS A 66 -3.57 7.64 -11.27
N PRO A 67 -4.13 7.32 -12.45
CA PRO A 67 -4.71 8.33 -13.34
C PRO A 67 -5.96 9.00 -12.74
N GLY A 68 -6.78 8.24 -12.00
CA GLY A 68 -7.95 8.77 -11.30
C GLY A 68 -7.57 9.79 -10.22
N MET A 69 -6.59 9.44 -9.38
CA MET A 69 -6.08 10.34 -8.35
C MET A 69 -5.35 11.55 -8.93
N ARG A 70 -4.52 11.36 -9.97
CA ARG A 70 -3.84 12.48 -10.66
C ARG A 70 -4.85 13.49 -11.20
N LYS A 71 -5.97 13.02 -11.74
CA LYS A 71 -7.03 13.88 -12.30
C LYS A 71 -7.88 14.56 -11.21
N ALA A 72 -8.16 13.85 -10.11
CA ALA A 72 -8.99 14.36 -9.02
C ALA A 72 -8.25 15.33 -8.08
N PHE A 73 -6.95 15.11 -7.86
CA PHE A 73 -6.18 15.83 -6.84
C PHE A 73 -4.97 16.62 -7.39
N GLY A 74 -4.55 16.36 -8.62
CA GLY A 74 -3.32 16.92 -9.17
C GLY A 74 -2.06 16.20 -8.69
N GLU A 75 -0.93 16.49 -9.33
CA GLU A 75 0.36 15.82 -9.08
C GLU A 75 1.02 16.24 -7.75
N ASP A 76 0.70 17.44 -7.26
CA ASP A 76 1.32 17.99 -6.05
C ASP A 76 0.55 17.68 -4.76
N SER A 77 -0.59 17.00 -4.88
CA SER A 77 -1.41 16.63 -3.72
C SER A 77 -0.72 15.59 -2.86
N GLU A 78 -0.82 15.77 -1.54
CA GLU A 78 -0.30 14.85 -0.54
C GLU A 78 -0.85 13.43 -0.72
N ALA A 79 -2.13 13.29 -1.10
CA ALA A 79 -2.75 12.00 -1.39
C ALA A 79 -2.11 11.29 -2.61
N TYR A 80 -1.78 12.04 -3.67
CA TYR A 80 -1.10 11.47 -4.84
C TYR A 80 0.36 11.09 -4.53
N ARG A 81 1.04 11.88 -3.68
CA ARG A 81 2.38 11.54 -3.19
C ARG A 81 2.37 10.30 -2.30
N HIS A 82 1.34 10.14 -1.46
CA HIS A 82 1.16 8.95 -0.64
C HIS A 82 0.98 7.70 -1.51
N LEU A 83 0.11 7.76 -2.52
CA LEU A 83 -0.07 6.68 -3.49
C LEU A 83 1.24 6.29 -4.20
N LEU A 84 2.06 7.27 -4.59
CA LEU A 84 3.37 7.02 -5.20
C LEU A 84 4.35 6.31 -4.26
N LEU A 85 4.28 6.61 -2.96
CA LEU A 85 5.10 5.93 -1.95
C LEU A 85 4.65 4.49 -1.76
N GLU A 86 3.34 4.22 -1.74
CA GLU A 86 2.78 2.87 -1.68
C GLU A 86 3.15 2.05 -2.92
N GLU A 87 3.01 2.60 -4.13
CA GLU A 87 3.43 1.95 -5.39
C GLU A 87 4.91 1.55 -5.33
N LYS A 88 5.76 2.44 -4.82
CA LYS A 88 7.19 2.19 -4.67
C LYS A 88 7.47 1.09 -3.64
N LEU A 89 6.73 1.07 -2.53
CA LEU A 89 6.86 0.06 -1.50
C LEU A 89 6.46 -1.33 -2.02
N VAL A 90 5.31 -1.42 -2.70
CA VAL A 90 4.81 -2.67 -3.32
C VAL A 90 5.81 -3.18 -4.37
N SER A 91 6.31 -2.29 -5.22
CA SER A 91 7.32 -2.63 -6.24
C SER A 91 8.62 -3.16 -5.62
N TYR A 92 9.07 -2.55 -4.51
CA TYR A 92 10.26 -2.99 -3.79
C TYR A 92 10.05 -4.38 -3.18
N GLN A 93 8.91 -4.62 -2.55
CA GLN A 93 8.57 -5.93 -1.97
C GLN A 93 8.48 -7.02 -3.04
N LEU A 94 7.82 -6.73 -4.16
CA LEU A 94 7.71 -7.65 -5.30
C LEU A 94 9.09 -7.98 -5.88
N THR A 95 9.95 -6.97 -6.02
CA THR A 95 11.34 -7.15 -6.48
C THR A 95 12.13 -8.01 -5.50
N GLY A 96 12.01 -7.77 -4.19
CA GLY A 96 12.66 -8.58 -3.16
C GLY A 96 12.23 -10.05 -3.21
N VAL A 97 10.94 -10.28 -3.39
CA VAL A 97 10.37 -11.62 -3.61
C VAL A 97 11.00 -12.24 -4.86
N MET A 98 11.00 -11.57 -6.02
CA MET A 98 11.59 -12.10 -7.26
C MET A 98 13.09 -12.40 -7.15
N VAL A 99 13.87 -11.49 -6.57
CA VAL A 99 15.31 -11.64 -6.36
C VAL A 99 15.61 -12.84 -5.46
N LEU A 100 14.84 -13.03 -4.39
CA LEU A 100 14.98 -14.19 -3.52
C LEU A 100 14.78 -15.50 -4.30
N ARG A 101 13.76 -15.57 -5.18
CA ARG A 101 13.56 -16.75 -6.05
C ARG A 101 14.71 -16.96 -7.02
N LEU A 102 15.26 -15.89 -7.59
CA LEU A 102 16.40 -15.98 -8.50
C LEU A 102 17.64 -16.54 -7.78
N LEU A 103 17.90 -16.06 -6.56
CA LEU A 103 18.98 -16.54 -5.69
C LEU A 103 18.83 -18.03 -5.36
N TRP A 104 17.64 -18.45 -4.92
CA TRP A 104 17.37 -19.86 -4.62
C TRP A 104 17.54 -20.76 -5.85
N SER A 105 17.11 -20.30 -7.02
CA SER A 105 17.32 -21.02 -8.28
C SER A 105 18.80 -21.14 -8.63
N SER A 106 19.57 -20.05 -8.49
CA SER A 106 21.00 -20.04 -8.78
C SER A 106 21.77 -20.99 -7.85
N ILE A 107 21.46 -20.99 -6.54
CA ILE A 107 22.07 -21.91 -5.57
C ILE A 107 21.73 -23.36 -5.93
N PHE A 108 20.48 -23.65 -6.28
CA PHE A 108 20.05 -24.98 -6.69
C PHE A 108 20.83 -25.48 -7.91
N TRP A 109 21.00 -24.64 -8.93
CA TRP A 109 21.81 -24.97 -10.11
C TRP A 109 23.28 -25.15 -9.76
N LEU A 110 23.86 -24.31 -8.91
CA LEU A 110 25.25 -24.46 -8.47
C LEU A 110 25.48 -25.79 -7.76
N VAL A 111 24.55 -26.23 -6.90
CA VAL A 111 24.64 -27.52 -6.20
C VAL A 111 24.57 -28.69 -7.19
N ILE A 112 23.67 -28.62 -8.18
CA ILE A 112 23.51 -29.67 -9.19
C ILE A 112 24.68 -29.71 -10.16
N LEU A 113 25.19 -28.56 -10.60
CA LEU A 113 26.25 -28.45 -11.59
C LEU A 113 27.65 -28.68 -10.98
N SER A 114 27.80 -28.46 -9.67
CA SER A 114 29.05 -28.65 -8.92
C SER A 114 29.71 -30.02 -9.15
N PRO A 115 29.02 -31.18 -9.02
CA PRO A 115 29.64 -32.48 -9.27
C PRO A 115 30.06 -32.68 -10.74
N PHE A 116 29.33 -32.09 -11.70
CA PHE A 116 29.70 -32.17 -13.12
C PHE A 116 30.94 -31.34 -13.44
N LEU A 117 31.06 -30.14 -12.84
CA LEU A 117 32.24 -29.30 -12.95
C LEU A 117 33.48 -29.95 -12.32
N LEU A 118 33.31 -30.57 -11.15
CA LEU A 118 34.37 -31.33 -10.50
C LEU A 118 34.80 -32.54 -11.35
N TRP A 119 33.85 -33.29 -11.92
CA TRP A 119 34.16 -34.37 -12.85
C TRP A 119 34.96 -33.88 -14.06
N TYR A 120 34.54 -32.78 -14.69
CA TYR A 120 35.23 -32.20 -15.85
C TYR A 120 36.63 -31.67 -15.54
N LEU A 121 36.88 -31.16 -14.33
CA LEU A 121 38.19 -30.64 -13.93
C LEU A 121 39.21 -31.73 -13.58
N PHE A 122 38.76 -32.92 -13.22
CA PHE A 122 39.61 -34.05 -12.78
C PHE A 122 39.79 -35.14 -13.85
N TRP A 123 39.23 -34.95 -15.06
CA TRP A 123 39.35 -35.87 -16.20
C TRP A 123 39.97 -35.15 -17.40
#